data_AF-A0A938MJB1-F1
#
_entry.id   AF-A0A938MJB1-F1
#
_cell.length_a   1.000
_cell.length_b   1.000
_cell.length_c   1.000
_cell.angle_alpha   90.00
_cell.angle_beta   90.00
_cell.angle_gamma   90.00
#
_symmetry.space_group_name_H-M   'P 1'
#
loop_
_entity.id
_entity.type
_entity.pdbx_description
1 polymer ?
#
loop_
_entity_poly.entity_id
_entity_poly.type
_entity_poly.pdbx_seq_one_letter_code
_entity_poly.pdbx_strand_id
1 'polypeptide(L)'
;MREAHVSVNVASPDLSVPDATNVVTEPQPDAQSRVLARLLKMADAYRDVLALRHAMAIYYLLADQHGDTPEGEQARERLLEIAETHERAGEHHQARSIYERLL
;
A
#
# COMPACT_ATOMS: atom_id res chain seq x y z
N MET A 1 -5.93 -61.01 44.79
CA MET A 1 -5.16 -60.41 45.91
C MET A 1 -4.08 -59.55 45.26
N ARG A 2 -4.03 -58.22 45.46
CA ARG A 2 -3.56 -57.50 46.68
C ARG A 2 -2.14 -57.96 47.09
N GLU A 3 -1.14 -57.09 47.29
CA GLU A 3 -1.06 -55.60 47.20
C GLU A 3 0.43 -55.17 47.21
N ALA A 4 0.74 -53.91 46.82
CA ALA A 4 1.94 -53.06 47.11
C ALA A 4 3.37 -53.69 47.13
N HIS A 5 4.43 -53.08 46.56
CA HIS A 5 5.15 -51.86 46.98
C HIS A 5 6.30 -51.61 45.95
N VAL A 6 6.94 -50.45 45.73
CA VAL A 6 6.73 -49.04 46.17
C VAL A 6 7.41 -48.08 45.15
N SER A 7 7.17 -46.77 45.31
CA SER A 7 7.72 -45.60 44.61
C SER A 7 9.18 -45.64 44.10
N VAL A 8 9.38 -45.06 42.90
CA VAL A 8 10.53 -44.17 42.62
C VAL A 8 9.97 -42.82 42.19
N ASN A 9 10.17 -41.81 43.05
CA ASN A 9 9.89 -40.41 42.75
C ASN A 9 11.19 -39.75 42.28
N VAL A 10 11.31 -39.43 41.00
CA VAL A 10 12.35 -38.53 40.48
C VAL A 10 11.67 -37.29 39.91
N ALA A 11 11.82 -36.19 40.65
CA ALA A 11 11.41 -34.88 40.19
C ALA A 11 12.23 -34.46 38.96
N SER A 12 11.57 -33.81 38.02
CA SER A 12 12.21 -32.97 37.01
C SER A 12 11.26 -31.80 36.75
N PRO A 13 11.58 -30.60 37.25
CA PRO A 13 10.83 -29.41 36.91
C PRO A 13 11.31 -28.91 35.54
N ASP A 14 10.40 -28.73 34.59
CA ASP A 14 10.58 -27.58 33.70
C ASP A 14 9.23 -26.96 33.30
N LEU A 15 9.11 -25.67 33.61
CA LEU A 15 8.02 -24.79 33.24
C LEU A 15 8.55 -23.88 32.15
N SER A 16 8.45 -24.27 30.87
CA SER A 16 8.44 -23.33 29.73
C SER A 16 8.25 -24.02 28.39
N VAL A 17 7.03 -23.96 27.83
CA VAL A 17 6.84 -23.27 26.54
C VAL A 17 5.41 -22.72 26.44
N PRO A 18 5.22 -21.41 26.64
CA PRO A 18 4.21 -20.64 25.96
C PRO A 18 4.90 -19.78 24.90
N ASP A 19 5.72 -20.40 24.01
CA ASP A 19 6.15 -19.69 22.81
C ASP A 19 4.97 -19.66 21.84
N ALA A 20 4.06 -18.74 22.14
CA ALA A 20 3.30 -18.09 21.10
C ALA A 20 4.33 -17.34 20.24
N THR A 21 4.96 -18.08 19.31
CA THR A 21 5.53 -17.50 18.11
C THR A 21 4.35 -16.94 17.32
N ASN A 22 3.88 -15.78 17.79
CA ASN A 22 3.15 -14.80 17.03
C ASN A 22 4.09 -14.46 15.88
N VAL A 23 4.01 -15.26 14.81
CA VAL A 23 4.62 -14.95 13.53
C VAL A 23 3.92 -13.67 13.14
N VAL A 24 4.58 -12.55 13.46
CA VAL A 24 4.32 -11.24 12.89
C VAL A 24 4.58 -11.44 11.40
N THR A 25 3.54 -11.94 10.75
CA THR A 25 3.40 -11.99 9.33
C THR A 25 3.19 -10.52 8.99
N GLU A 26 4.31 -9.80 8.82
CA GLU A 26 4.30 -8.51 8.13
C GLU A 26 3.39 -8.72 6.93
N PRO A 27 2.29 -7.96 6.80
CA PRO A 27 1.28 -8.25 5.80
C PRO A 27 1.95 -8.13 4.44
N GLN A 28 2.27 -9.29 3.85
CA GLN A 28 2.86 -9.37 2.53
C GLN A 28 1.94 -8.57 1.63
N PRO A 29 2.40 -7.45 1.02
CA PRO A 29 1.52 -6.59 0.25
C PRO A 29 0.86 -7.47 -0.80
N ASP A 30 -0.46 -7.41 -0.84
CA ASP A 30 -1.24 -8.33 -1.65
C ASP A 30 -0.89 -8.13 -3.15
N ALA A 31 -1.32 -9.06 -3.99
CA ALA A 31 -1.02 -8.99 -5.41
C ALA A 31 -1.53 -7.68 -6.04
N GLN A 32 -2.58 -7.07 -5.46
CA GLN A 32 -3.17 -5.81 -5.92
C GLN A 32 -2.27 -4.62 -5.55
N SER A 33 -1.88 -4.42 -4.28
CA SER A 33 -0.97 -3.35 -3.86
C SER A 33 0.34 -3.35 -4.67
N ARG A 34 0.90 -4.54 -4.97
CA ARG A 34 2.10 -4.64 -5.83
C ARG A 34 1.86 -4.12 -7.26
N VAL A 35 0.67 -4.34 -7.81
CA VAL A 35 0.28 -3.83 -9.13
C VAL A 35 0.02 -2.33 -9.07
N LEU A 36 -0.68 -1.83 -8.05
CA LEU A 36 -0.92 -0.39 -7.85
C LEU A 36 0.39 0.39 -7.72
N ALA A 37 1.29 -0.06 -6.84
CA ALA A 37 2.62 0.54 -6.69
C ALA A 37 3.44 0.50 -7.98
N ARG A 38 3.27 -0.54 -8.81
CA ARG A 38 3.92 -0.64 -10.13
C ARG A 38 3.32 0.31 -11.15
N LEU A 39 2.00 0.50 -11.15
CA LEU A 39 1.31 1.47 -12.00
C LEU A 39 1.70 2.90 -11.65
N LEU A 40 1.72 3.25 -10.35
CA LEU A 40 2.14 4.57 -9.90
C LEU A 40 3.58 4.89 -10.32
N LYS A 41 4.51 3.96 -10.07
CA LYS A 41 5.91 4.10 -10.51
C LYS A 41 6.06 4.23 -12.04
N MET A 42 5.16 3.63 -12.81
CA MET A 42 5.13 3.77 -14.27
C MET A 42 4.59 5.15 -14.69
N ALA A 43 3.62 5.69 -13.96
CA ALA A 43 3.10 7.05 -14.17
C ALA A 43 4.15 8.12 -13.84
N ASP A 44 4.87 7.99 -12.72
CA ASP A 44 6.01 8.85 -12.37
C ASP A 44 7.07 8.82 -13.49
N ALA A 45 7.46 7.62 -13.95
CA ALA A 45 8.42 7.47 -15.04
C ALA A 45 7.95 8.11 -16.36
N TYR A 46 6.64 8.06 -16.68
CA TYR A 46 6.09 8.78 -17.84
C TYR A 46 6.13 10.30 -17.66
N ARG A 47 5.93 10.82 -16.43
CA ARG A 47 6.05 12.25 -16.13
C ARG A 47 7.49 12.72 -16.35
N ASP A 48 8.47 11.97 -15.86
CA ASP A 48 9.89 12.31 -15.93
C ASP A 48 10.42 12.39 -17.38
N VAL A 49 9.86 11.59 -18.30
CA VAL A 49 10.18 11.65 -19.74
C VAL A 49 9.25 12.59 -20.54
N LEU A 50 8.54 13.50 -19.87
CA LEU A 50 7.60 14.48 -20.43
C LEU A 50 6.40 13.86 -21.20
N ALA A 51 6.12 12.57 -21.02
CA ALA A 51 4.95 11.88 -21.58
C ALA A 51 3.69 12.11 -20.74
N LEU A 52 3.42 13.38 -20.37
CA LEU A 52 2.46 13.79 -19.35
C LEU A 52 1.06 13.19 -19.54
N ARG A 53 0.57 13.09 -20.78
CA ARG A 53 -0.73 12.47 -21.11
C ARG A 53 -0.84 11.00 -20.65
N HIS A 54 0.25 10.23 -20.72
CA HIS A 54 0.27 8.84 -20.26
C HIS A 54 0.36 8.75 -18.73
N ALA A 55 1.13 9.63 -18.10
CA ALA A 55 1.19 9.76 -16.65
C ALA A 55 -0.20 10.09 -16.07
N MET A 56 -0.85 11.15 -16.57
CA MET A 56 -2.20 11.57 -16.16
C MET A 56 -3.24 10.47 -16.35
N ALA A 57 -3.18 9.70 -17.45
CA ALA A 57 -4.13 8.60 -17.66
C ALA A 57 -4.04 7.53 -16.56
N ILE A 58 -2.83 7.22 -16.07
CA ILE A 58 -2.62 6.27 -14.97
C ILE A 58 -2.95 6.91 -13.63
N TYR A 59 -2.60 8.18 -13.40
CA TYR A 59 -2.98 8.86 -12.15
C TYR A 59 -4.50 8.94 -11.99
N TYR A 60 -5.25 9.29 -13.04
CA TYR A 60 -6.72 9.27 -12.98
C TYR A 60 -7.24 7.85 -12.74
N LEU A 61 -6.67 6.82 -13.37
CA LEU A 61 -7.06 5.42 -13.10
C LEU A 61 -6.93 5.06 -11.61
N LEU A 62 -5.80 5.44 -10.98
CA LEU A 62 -5.54 5.19 -9.56
C LEU A 62 -6.45 6.05 -8.66
N ALA A 63 -6.62 7.34 -8.94
CA ALA A 63 -7.45 8.26 -8.16
C ALA A 63 -8.95 7.95 -8.23
N ASP A 64 -9.44 7.50 -9.40
CA ASP A 64 -10.85 7.20 -9.65
C ASP A 64 -11.25 5.79 -9.13
N GLN A 65 -10.38 4.77 -9.27
CA GLN A 65 -10.72 3.37 -8.97
C GLN A 65 -10.10 2.84 -7.68
N HIS A 66 -9.05 3.48 -7.17
CA HIS A 66 -8.26 3.05 -6.03
C HIS A 66 -7.97 4.19 -5.05
N GLY A 67 -8.83 5.22 -5.03
CA GLY A 67 -8.67 6.41 -4.17
C GLY A 67 -8.51 6.11 -2.68
N ASP A 68 -9.07 5.01 -2.17
CA ASP A 68 -8.92 4.58 -0.78
C ASP A 68 -7.57 3.90 -0.47
N THR A 69 -6.68 3.73 -1.46
CA THR A 69 -5.33 3.16 -1.28
C THR A 69 -4.26 4.26 -1.27
N PRO A 70 -3.08 4.02 -0.67
CA PRO A 70 -1.98 4.99 -0.67
C PRO A 70 -1.56 5.44 -2.06
N GLU A 71 -1.65 4.57 -3.06
CA GLU A 71 -1.33 4.89 -4.46
C GLU A 71 -2.41 5.75 -5.14
N GLY A 72 -3.67 5.63 -4.74
CA GLY A 72 -4.75 6.50 -5.19
C GLY A 72 -4.61 7.92 -4.66
N GLU A 73 -4.32 8.06 -3.36
CA GLU A 73 -4.03 9.36 -2.74
C GLU A 73 -2.78 10.01 -3.34
N GLN A 74 -1.68 9.27 -3.50
CA GLN A 74 -0.48 9.79 -4.17
C GLN A 74 -0.76 10.19 -5.63
N ALA A 75 -1.63 9.47 -6.35
CA ALA A 75 -2.05 9.86 -7.69
C ALA A 75 -2.89 11.16 -7.70
N ARG A 76 -3.72 11.40 -6.68
CA ARG A 76 -4.44 12.68 -6.50
C ARG A 76 -3.46 13.83 -6.24
N GLU A 77 -2.47 13.63 -5.39
CA GLU A 77 -1.38 14.61 -5.15
C GLU A 77 -0.63 14.93 -6.47
N ARG A 78 -0.28 13.92 -7.27
CA ARG A 78 0.38 14.14 -8.57
C ARG A 78 -0.50 14.89 -9.57
N LEU A 79 -1.81 14.65 -9.60
CA LEU A 79 -2.74 15.40 -10.44
C LEU A 79 -2.87 16.85 -9.97
N LEU A 80 -2.88 17.10 -8.66
CA LEU A 80 -2.87 18.44 -8.07
C LEU A 80 -1.60 19.22 -8.45
N GLU A 81 -0.41 18.63 -8.31
CA GLU A 81 0.88 19.22 -8.74
C GLU A 81 0.85 19.63 -10.24
N ILE A 82 0.19 18.84 -11.08
CA ILE A 82 0.04 19.10 -12.52
C ILE A 82 -0.96 20.24 -12.76
N ALA A 83 -2.09 20.27 -12.05
CA ALA A 83 -3.08 21.35 -12.14
C ALA A 83 -2.48 22.71 -11.75
N GLU A 84 -1.77 22.77 -10.63
CA GLU A 84 -1.03 23.96 -10.19
C GLU A 84 0.04 24.39 -11.21
N THR A 85 0.65 23.45 -11.92
CA THR A 85 1.66 23.75 -12.95
C THR A 85 1.02 24.37 -14.19
N HIS A 86 -0.13 23.88 -14.64
CA HIS A 86 -0.92 24.52 -15.68
C HIS A 86 -1.41 25.91 -15.25
N GLU A 87 -1.86 26.06 -14.01
CA GLU A 87 -2.33 27.34 -13.46
C GLU A 87 -1.20 28.38 -13.41
N ARG A 88 0.00 28.00 -12.93
CA ARG A 88 1.21 28.84 -12.96
C ARG A 88 1.67 29.20 -14.37
N ALA A 89 1.33 28.40 -15.38
CA ALA A 89 1.58 28.69 -16.78
C ALA A 89 0.49 29.57 -17.45
N GLY A 90 -0.59 29.92 -16.73
CA GLY A 90 -1.75 30.64 -17.28
C GLY A 90 -2.72 29.75 -18.06
N GLU A 91 -2.51 28.44 -18.06
CA GLU A 91 -3.34 27.45 -18.78
C GLU A 91 -4.57 27.04 -17.94
N HIS A 92 -5.32 28.03 -17.44
CA HIS A 92 -6.40 27.85 -16.47
C HIS A 92 -7.48 26.84 -16.91
N HIS A 93 -7.72 26.67 -18.21
CA HIS A 93 -8.63 25.64 -18.73
C HIS A 93 -8.13 24.21 -18.46
N GLN A 94 -6.83 23.95 -18.55
CA GLN A 94 -6.26 22.64 -18.24
C GLN A 94 -6.25 22.38 -16.74
N ALA A 95 -5.82 23.36 -15.94
CA ALA A 95 -5.87 23.30 -14.48
C ALA A 95 -7.30 23.00 -13.98
N ARG A 96 -8.29 23.78 -14.45
CA ARG A 96 -9.71 23.59 -14.12
C ARG A 96 -10.20 22.19 -14.48
N SER A 97 -9.88 21.67 -15.67
CA SER A 97 -10.30 20.32 -16.09
C SER A 97 -9.72 19.21 -15.21
N ILE A 98 -8.61 19.45 -14.50
CA ILE A 98 -8.04 18.52 -13.54
C ILE A 98 -8.75 18.68 -12.18
N TYR A 99 -8.89 19.91 -11.68
CA TYR A 99 -9.61 20.19 -10.44
C TYR A 99 -11.05 19.67 -10.46
N GLU A 100 -11.80 19.87 -11.56
CA GLU A 100 -13.18 19.39 -11.72
C GLU A 100 -13.32 17.85 -11.70
N ARG A 101 -12.22 17.11 -11.90
CA ARG A 101 -12.20 15.63 -11.86
C ARG A 101 -11.68 15.07 -10.52
N LEU A 102 -11.11 15.92 -9.67
CA LEU A 102 -10.66 15.55 -8.32
C LEU A 102 -11.73 15.81 -7.23
N LEU A 103 -12.90 16.33 -7.62
CA LEU A 103 -14.05 16.67 -6.75
C LEU A 103 -15.19 15.64 -6.91
#